data_AF-A0A938LD11-F1
#
_entry.id   AF-A0A938LD11-F1
#
_cell.length_a   1.000
_cell.length_b   1.000
_cell.length_c   1.000
_cell.angle_alpha   90.00
_cell.angle_beta   90.00
_cell.angle_gamma   90.00
#
_symmetry.space_group_name_H-M   'P 1'
#
loop_
_entity.id
_entity.type
_entity.pdbx_description
1 polymer ?
#
loop_
_entity_poly.entity_id
_entity_poly.type
_entity_poly.pdbx_seq_one_letter_code
_entity_poly.pdbx_strand_id
1 'polypeptide(L)'
;MEAPYPKRRPAPATAGALPPGWPALAKAAGLVAEQPLVLALSGGADSCYLLQLLAESEPRPRVRVVHVAHALRGAESEDDALFCAARCAALNLEFERVDAPLDPHANALEERARV
;
A
#
# COMPACT_ATOMS: atom_id res chain seq x y z
N MET A 1 5.34 -5.27 34.69
CA MET A 1 6.70 -4.75 34.45
C MET A 1 6.93 -4.85 32.95
N GLU A 2 6.32 -3.92 32.21
CA GLU A 2 6.27 -3.94 30.74
C GLU A 2 7.54 -3.31 30.18
N ALA A 3 8.24 -4.02 29.29
CA ALA A 3 9.41 -3.50 28.62
C ALA A 3 8.99 -2.38 27.64
N PRO A 4 9.66 -1.21 27.64
CA PRO A 4 9.26 -0.11 26.78
C PRO A 4 9.50 -0.44 25.32
N TYR A 5 8.49 -0.17 24.48
CA TYR A 5 8.57 -0.24 23.02
C TYR A 5 9.83 0.48 22.52
N PRO A 6 10.66 -0.13 21.66
CA PRO A 6 11.92 0.49 21.25
C PRO A 6 11.63 1.80 20.51
N LYS A 7 12.29 2.89 20.95
CA LYS A 7 12.19 4.19 20.27
C LYS A 7 12.61 4.01 18.81
N ARG A 8 11.71 4.34 17.87
CA ARG A 8 11.98 4.34 16.43
C ARG A 8 13.29 5.11 16.17
N ARG A 9 14.30 4.42 15.65
CA ARG A 9 15.49 5.06 15.11
C ARG A 9 15.06 5.81 13.86
N PRO A 10 15.44 7.09 13.66
CA PRO A 10 15.25 7.72 12.36
C PRO A 10 16.00 6.88 11.32
N ALA A 11 15.30 6.54 10.23
CA ALA A 11 15.90 5.81 9.14
C ALA A 11 17.11 6.62 8.61
N PRO A 12 18.24 5.98 8.29
CA PRO A 12 19.34 6.69 7.67
C PRO A 12 18.86 7.26 6.33
N ALA A 13 18.93 8.58 6.19
CA ALA A 13 18.78 9.26 4.91
C ALA A 13 20.02 8.95 4.05
N THR A 14 20.07 7.74 3.49
CA THR A 14 20.99 7.42 2.41
C THR A 14 20.20 7.47 1.11
N ALA A 15 20.40 8.56 0.39
CA ALA A 15 20.08 8.71 -1.03
C ALA A 15 20.86 7.65 -1.85
N GLY A 16 20.39 6.41 -1.82
CA GLY A 16 20.62 5.46 -2.90
C GLY A 16 19.60 5.80 -3.97
N ALA A 17 20.06 6.08 -5.19
CA ALA A 17 19.20 6.42 -6.31
C ALA A 17 17.98 5.48 -6.34
N LEU A 18 16.78 6.07 -6.24
CA LEU A 18 15.54 5.34 -6.46
C LEU A 18 15.65 4.59 -7.79
N PRO A 19 15.10 3.37 -7.92
CA PRO A 19 14.95 2.74 -9.22
C PRO A 19 14.31 3.73 -10.19
N PRO A 20 14.58 3.61 -11.50
CA PRO A 20 14.11 4.60 -12.47
C PRO A 20 12.60 4.79 -12.24
N GLY A 21 12.19 6.05 -12.07
CA GLY A 21 10.86 6.40 -11.54
C GLY A 21 9.72 5.74 -12.31
N TRP A 22 8.48 5.97 -11.88
CA TRP A 22 7.29 5.33 -12.44
C TRP A 22 7.31 5.02 -13.96
N PRO A 23 7.76 5.92 -14.88
CA PRO A 23 7.82 5.61 -16.30
C PRO A 23 8.59 4.33 -16.67
N ALA A 24 9.73 4.07 -16.03
CA ALA A 24 10.53 2.87 -16.34
C ALA A 24 9.91 1.60 -15.73
N LEU A 25 9.36 1.71 -14.52
CA LEU A 25 8.63 0.61 -13.89
C LEU A 25 7.37 0.26 -14.70
N ALA A 26 6.60 1.27 -15.13
CA ALA A 26 5.43 1.10 -15.98
C ALA A 26 5.80 0.36 -17.27
N LYS A 27 6.86 0.81 -17.97
CA LYS A 27 7.35 0.14 -19.18
C LYS A 27 7.75 -1.32 -18.91
N ALA A 28 8.47 -1.59 -17.83
CA ALA A 28 8.88 -2.94 -17.47
C ALA A 28 7.68 -3.85 -17.13
N ALA A 29 6.61 -3.27 -16.56
CA ALA A 29 5.35 -3.94 -16.27
C ALA A 29 4.39 -4.02 -17.47
N GLY A 30 4.77 -3.50 -18.65
CA GLY A 30 3.88 -3.45 -19.83
C GLY A 30 2.73 -2.45 -19.71
N LEU A 31 2.87 -1.46 -18.83
CA LEU A 31 1.89 -0.40 -18.58
C LEU A 31 2.28 0.90 -19.32
N VAL A 32 1.27 1.73 -19.56
CA VAL A 32 1.45 3.09 -20.11
C VAL A 32 1.54 4.06 -18.93
N ALA A 33 2.64 4.79 -18.81
CA ALA A 33 2.95 5.59 -17.63
C ALA A 33 1.95 6.74 -17.39
N GLU A 34 1.33 7.24 -18.45
CA GLU A 34 0.41 8.38 -18.45
C GLU A 34 -1.04 7.98 -18.13
N GLN A 35 -1.35 6.67 -18.13
CA GLN A 35 -2.70 6.20 -17.80
C GLN A 35 -2.96 6.27 -16.30
N PRO A 36 -4.20 6.55 -15.88
CA PRO A 36 -4.59 6.47 -14.47
C PRO A 36 -4.34 5.08 -13.90
N LEU A 37 -3.78 5.02 -12.69
CA LEU A 37 -3.46 3.79 -11.98
C LEU A 37 -4.36 3.61 -10.77
N VAL A 38 -4.73 2.36 -10.48
CA VAL A 38 -5.23 1.95 -9.16
C VAL A 38 -4.16 1.12 -8.47
N LEU A 39 -3.73 1.55 -7.29
CA LEU A 39 -2.79 0.83 -6.45
C LEU A 39 -3.56 0.08 -5.36
N ALA A 40 -3.45 -1.24 -5.32
CA ALA A 40 -3.90 -2.04 -4.19
C ALA A 40 -2.89 -1.92 -3.03
N LEU A 41 -3.32 -1.35 -1.90
CA LEU A 41 -2.50 -1.15 -0.71
C LEU A 41 -2.98 -2.08 0.41
N SER A 42 -2.21 -3.14 0.65
CA SER A 42 -2.48 -4.12 1.71
C SER A 42 -1.96 -3.71 3.09
N GLY A 43 -1.04 -2.74 3.16
CA GLY A 43 -0.29 -2.40 4.37
C GLY A 43 1.04 -3.14 4.51
N GLY A 44 1.28 -4.16 3.67
CA GLY A 44 2.54 -4.89 3.60
C GLY A 44 3.71 -4.04 3.07
N ALA A 45 4.94 -4.55 3.27
CA ALA A 45 6.16 -3.83 2.89
C ALA A 45 6.22 -3.51 1.39
N ASP A 46 5.87 -4.47 0.52
CA ASP A 46 5.95 -4.31 -0.94
C ASP A 46 4.97 -3.25 -1.46
N SER A 47 3.71 -3.30 -1.01
CA SER A 47 2.69 -2.33 -1.40
C SER A 47 2.98 -0.93 -0.84
N CYS A 48 3.54 -0.85 0.38
CA CYS A 48 4.03 0.39 0.96
C CYS A 48 5.24 0.97 0.21
N TYR A 49 6.15 0.13 -0.28
CA TYR A 49 7.29 0.56 -1.08
C TYR A 49 6.82 1.09 -2.44
N LEU A 50 5.90 0.38 -3.09
CA LEU A 50 5.32 0.82 -4.36
C LEU A 50 4.56 2.14 -4.20
N LEU A 51 3.80 2.32 -3.12
CA LEU A 51 3.15 3.59 -2.77
C LEU A 51 4.16 4.75 -2.70
N GLN A 52 5.28 4.56 -2.00
CA GLN A 52 6.33 5.57 -1.85
C GLN A 52 6.96 5.91 -3.20
N LEU A 53 7.30 4.88 -3.99
CA LEU A 53 7.89 5.04 -5.31
C LEU A 53 6.99 5.86 -6.24
N LEU A 54 5.68 5.57 -6.25
CA LEU A 54 4.71 6.31 -7.06
C LEU A 54 4.56 7.75 -6.57
N ALA A 55 4.55 7.99 -5.26
CA ALA A 55 4.42 9.33 -4.68
C ALA A 55 5.63 10.23 -4.95
N GLU A 56 6.83 9.64 -5.02
CA GLU A 56 8.11 10.33 -5.26
C GLU A 56 8.53 10.37 -6.73
N SER A 57 7.77 9.74 -7.62
CA SER A 57 8.07 9.73 -9.06
C SER A 57 7.83 11.10 -9.69
N GLU A 58 8.68 11.47 -10.65
CA GLU A 58 8.55 12.68 -11.47
C GLU A 58 8.54 12.29 -12.97
N PRO A 59 7.48 12.61 -13.72
CA PRO A 59 6.22 13.17 -13.24
C PRO A 59 5.46 12.18 -12.35
N ARG A 60 4.74 12.71 -11.36
CA ARG A 60 3.91 11.89 -10.47
C ARG A 60 2.71 11.33 -11.24
N PRO A 61 2.49 10.00 -11.25
CA PRO A 61 1.34 9.42 -11.93
C PRO A 61 0.02 9.81 -11.28
N ARG A 62 -1.05 9.81 -12.08
CA ARG A 62 -2.42 9.87 -11.57
C ARG A 62 -2.75 8.53 -10.95
N VAL A 63 -2.72 8.45 -9.63
CA VAL A 63 -2.96 7.21 -8.89
C VAL A 63 -4.05 7.38 -7.84
N ARG A 64 -4.98 6.42 -7.81
CA ARG A 64 -5.89 6.19 -6.70
C ARG A 64 -5.43 4.98 -5.92
N VAL A 65 -5.44 5.07 -4.59
CA VAL A 65 -5.04 3.97 -3.72
C VAL A 65 -6.28 3.30 -3.13
N VAL A 66 -6.34 1.96 -3.21
CA VAL A 66 -7.46 1.16 -2.70
C VAL A 66 -6.94 0.17 -1.67
N HIS A 67 -7.56 0.15 -0.48
CA HIS A 67 -7.39 -0.92 0.49
C HIS A 67 -8.64 -1.80 0.54
N VAL A 68 -8.46 -3.11 0.38
CA VAL A 68 -9.54 -4.09 0.48
C VAL A 68 -9.56 -4.70 1.87
N ALA A 69 -10.55 -4.31 2.67
CA ALA A 69 -10.75 -4.80 4.03
C ALA A 69 -11.56 -6.11 3.99
N HIS A 70 -10.88 -7.24 4.22
CA HIS A 70 -11.50 -8.57 4.19
C HIS A 70 -12.11 -9.01 5.54
N ALA A 71 -11.94 -8.21 6.60
CA ALA A 71 -12.47 -8.47 7.95
C ALA A 71 -12.05 -9.82 8.59
N LEU A 72 -10.99 -10.45 8.09
CA LEU A 72 -10.57 -11.80 8.50
C LEU A 72 -10.03 -11.90 9.93
N ARG A 73 -9.63 -10.77 10.52
CA ARG A 73 -9.00 -10.69 11.85
C ARG A 73 -9.75 -9.78 12.82
N GLY A 74 -11.01 -9.43 12.51
CA GLY A 74 -11.79 -8.50 13.33
C GLY A 74 -11.11 -7.13 13.46
N ALA A 75 -10.83 -6.69 14.69
CA ALA A 75 -10.29 -5.36 14.99
C ALA A 75 -8.92 -5.07 14.35
N GLU A 76 -8.06 -6.07 14.16
CA GLU A 76 -6.77 -5.87 13.48
C GLU A 76 -6.95 -5.44 12.01
N SER A 77 -8.07 -5.84 11.37
CA SER A 77 -8.39 -5.41 10.00
C SER A 77 -8.73 -3.93 9.91
N GLU A 78 -9.21 -3.32 11.01
CA GLU A 78 -9.46 -1.88 11.08
C GLU A 78 -8.16 -1.10 11.24
N ASP A 79 -7.22 -1.61 12.04
CA ASP A 79 -5.91 -1.00 12.23
C ASP A 79 -5.12 -0.96 10.90
N ASP A 80 -5.20 -2.01 10.08
CA ASP A 80 -4.61 -2.05 8.74
C ASP A 80 -5.18 -0.96 7.83
N ALA A 81 -6.51 -0.79 7.82
CA ALA A 81 -7.18 0.23 7.02
C ALA A 81 -6.79 1.65 7.48
N LEU A 82 -6.76 1.90 8.79
CA LEU A 82 -6.33 3.18 9.38
C LEU A 82 -4.87 3.49 9.05
N PHE A 83 -3.99 2.48 9.13
CA PHE A 83 -2.59 2.62 8.72
C PHE A 83 -2.47 3.02 7.25
N CYS A 84 -3.19 2.34 6.37
CA CYS A 84 -3.19 2.61 4.92
C CYS A 84 -3.69 4.03 4.62
N ALA A 85 -4.80 4.44 5.24
CA ALA A 85 -5.36 5.79 5.11
C ALA A 85 -4.36 6.87 5.55
N ALA A 86 -3.74 6.70 6.72
CA ALA A 86 -2.76 7.65 7.26
C ALA A 86 -1.53 7.80 6.35
N ARG A 87 -1.04 6.69 5.77
CA ARG A 87 0.07 6.70 4.81
C ARG A 87 -0.27 7.46 3.53
N CYS A 88 -1.47 7.26 2.99
CA CYS A 88 -1.91 7.98 1.80
C CYS A 88 -2.09 9.48 2.06
N ALA A 89 -2.68 9.84 3.21
CA ALA A 89 -2.84 11.23 3.61
C ALA A 89 -1.48 11.94 3.74
N ALA A 90 -0.49 11.30 4.36
CA ALA A 90 0.87 11.85 4.49
C ALA A 90 1.58 12.12 3.15
N LEU A 91 1.19 11.40 2.09
CA LEU A 91 1.73 11.54 0.74
C LEU A 91 0.84 12.39 -0.19
N ASN A 92 -0.27 12.93 0.31
CA ASN A 92 -1.31 13.62 -0.47
C ASN A 92 -1.86 12.76 -1.62
N LEU A 93 -2.27 11.53 -1.29
CA LEU A 93 -2.88 10.58 -2.23
C LEU A 93 -4.37 10.37 -1.95
N GLU A 94 -5.15 10.21 -3.01
CA GLU A 94 -6.53 9.73 -2.92
C GLU A 94 -6.56 8.29 -2.40
N PHE A 95 -7.33 8.06 -1.35
CA PHE A 95 -7.49 6.77 -0.70
C PHE A 95 -8.96 6.35 -0.66
N GLU A 96 -9.21 5.10 -1.02
CA GLU A 96 -10.51 4.46 -0.98
C GLU A 96 -10.40 3.14 -0.20
N ARG A 97 -11.31 2.92 0.73
CA ARG A 97 -11.48 1.62 1.38
C ARG A 97 -12.64 0.90 0.71
N VAL A 98 -12.44 -0.37 0.39
CA VAL A 98 -13.47 -1.28 -0.09
C VAL A 98 -13.65 -2.39 0.94
N ASP A 99 -14.84 -2.53 1.48
CA ASP A 99 -15.18 -3.61 2.40
C ASP A 99 -15.63 -4.84 1.62
N ALA A 100 -14.88 -5.94 1.77
CA ALA A 100 -15.12 -7.21 1.10
C ALA A 100 -14.99 -8.36 2.12
N PRO A 101 -15.90 -8.45 3.10
CA PRO A 101 -15.78 -9.39 4.21
C PRO A 101 -15.73 -10.83 3.70
N LEU A 102 -14.74 -11.58 4.15
CA LEU A 102 -14.57 -12.99 3.84
C LEU A 102 -14.86 -13.83 5.08
N ASP A 103 -15.46 -15.00 4.86
CA ASP A 103 -15.63 -16.00 5.91
C ASP A 103 -14.29 -16.70 6.16
N PRO A 104 -13.67 -16.55 7.34
CA PRO A 104 -12.38 -17.15 7.65
C PRO A 104 -12.44 -18.68 7.74
N HIS A 105 -13.63 -19.27 7.86
CA HIS A 105 -13.83 -20.72 7.94
C HIS A 105 -14.19 -21.36 6.61
N ALA A 106 -14.32 -20.56 5.55
CA ALA A 106 -14.59 -21.09 4.23
C ALA A 106 -13.33 -21.69 3.60
N ASN A 107 -13.54 -22.75 2.82
CA ASN A 107 -12.49 -23.34 2.01
C ASN A 107 -11.92 -22.32 1.00
N ALA A 108 -10.65 -22.51 0.63
CA ALA A 108 -9.94 -21.71 -0.38
C ALA A 108 -9.87 -20.20 -0.08
N LEU A 109 -9.57 -19.83 1.17
CA LEU A 109 -9.48 -18.43 1.62
C LEU A 109 -8.53 -17.56 0.77
N GLU A 110 -7.38 -18.10 0.35
CA GLU A 110 -6.44 -17.39 -0.52
C GLU A 110 -7.01 -17.11 -1.92
N GLU A 111 -7.80 -18.02 -2.48
CA GLU A 111 -8.44 -17.83 -3.78
C GLU A 111 -9.52 -16.74 -3.71
N ARG A 112 -10.25 -16.71 -2.61
CA ARG A 112 -11.29 -15.71 -2.35
C ARG A 112 -10.75 -14.31 -2.02
N ALA A 113 -9.52 -14.22 -1.54
CA ALA A 113 -8.85 -12.95 -1.25
C ALA A 113 -8.17 -12.30 -2.48
N ARG A 114 -8.19 -12.97 -3.65
CA ARG A 114 -7.64 -12.46 -4.92
C ARG A 114 -8.65 -11.65 -5.75
N VAL A 115 -9.87 -11.51 -5.26
CA VAL A 115 -11.04 -10.98 -5.99
C VAL A 115 -11.07 -9.46 -5.94
#